data_AF-A0A5C2RLA6-F1
#
_entry.id   AF-A0A5C2RLA6-F1
#
_cell.length_a   1.000
_cell.length_b   1.000
_cell.length_c   1.000
_cell.angle_alpha   90.00
_cell.angle_beta   90.00
_cell.angle_gamma   90.00
#
_symmetry.space_group_name_H-M   'P 1'
#
loop_
_entity.id
_entity.type
_entity.pdbx_description
1 polymer ?
#
loop_
_entity_poly.entity_id
_entity_poly.type
_entity_poly.pdbx_seq_one_letter_code
_entity_poly.pdbx_strand_id
1 'polypeptide(L)'
;SEEYPLRVKDVRRAAFELFLSLLYPVPTAHDALGPHTVDDWVSVLEQSHKWGCDRIRTLAVEQLRHLPMDSVPKIAVWRKYGLDEDDLMPCFQVLGTRDQPLTLTEGRLLELEMALRVSALRERV
;
A
#
# COMPACT_ATOMS: atom_id res chain seq x y z
N SER A 1 -9.34 -15.87 -27.72
CA SER A 1 -9.65 -15.45 -29.10
C SER A 1 -8.79 -14.24 -29.41
N GLU A 2 -7.98 -14.30 -30.46
CA GLU A 2 -7.08 -13.21 -30.86
C GLU A 2 -7.83 -12.01 -31.48
N GLU A 3 -9.11 -12.19 -31.82
CA GLU A 3 -9.93 -11.15 -32.47
C GLU A 3 -10.38 -10.01 -31.53
N TYR A 4 -10.33 -10.20 -30.21
CA TYR A 4 -10.76 -9.19 -29.23
C TYR A 4 -9.81 -9.13 -28.03
N PRO A 5 -8.64 -8.47 -28.17
CA PRO A 5 -7.70 -8.35 -27.07
C PRO A 5 -8.30 -7.52 -25.92
N LEU A 6 -8.19 -8.02 -24.70
CA LEU A 6 -8.50 -7.28 -23.49
C LEU A 6 -7.51 -6.13 -23.32
N ARG A 7 -7.94 -4.90 -23.62
CA ARG A 7 -7.14 -3.70 -23.43
C ARG A 7 -7.28 -3.20 -22.00
N VAL A 8 -6.35 -3.61 -21.16
CA VAL A 8 -6.26 -3.12 -19.78
C VAL A 8 -5.74 -1.68 -19.80
N LYS A 9 -6.60 -0.72 -19.48
CA LYS A 9 -6.22 0.68 -19.29
C LYS A 9 -5.86 0.94 -17.82
N ASP A 10 -4.99 1.93 -17.61
CA ASP A 10 -4.60 2.40 -16.28
C ASP A 10 -3.95 1.31 -15.42
N VAL A 11 -3.08 0.50 -16.04
CA VAL A 11 -2.22 -0.46 -15.33
C VAL A 11 -0.81 -0.34 -15.86
N ARG A 12 0.15 -0.14 -14.94
CA ARG A 12 1.57 -0.22 -15.28
C ARG A 12 1.91 -1.68 -15.54
N ARG A 13 2.56 -1.98 -16.67
CA ARG A 13 2.96 -3.33 -17.07
C ARG A 13 3.64 -4.10 -15.93
N ALA A 14 4.64 -3.50 -15.28
CA ALA A 14 5.37 -4.12 -14.18
C ALA A 14 4.48 -4.48 -12.98
N ALA A 15 3.52 -3.62 -12.62
CA ALA A 15 2.58 -3.90 -11.54
C ALA A 15 1.68 -5.10 -11.87
N PHE A 16 1.28 -5.24 -13.14
CA PHE A 16 0.49 -6.38 -13.58
C PHE A 16 1.31 -7.67 -13.62
N GLU A 17 2.57 -7.61 -14.06
CA GLU A 17 3.47 -8.76 -14.07
C GLU A 17 3.70 -9.31 -12.65
N LEU A 18 3.90 -8.43 -11.65
CA LEU A 18 3.99 -8.81 -10.23
C LEU A 18 2.69 -9.46 -9.72
N PHE A 19 1.54 -8.90 -10.08
CA PHE A 19 0.25 -9.49 -9.69
C PHE A 19 0.03 -10.86 -10.32
N LEU A 20 0.37 -11.01 -11.61
CA LEU A 20 0.28 -12.27 -12.33
C LEU A 20 1.25 -13.32 -11.81
N SER A 21 2.45 -12.94 -11.36
CA SER A 21 3.41 -13.89 -10.79
C SER A 21 2.89 -14.56 -9.51
N LEU A 22 2.02 -13.88 -8.76
CA LEU A 22 1.31 -14.45 -7.60
C LEU A 22 0.09 -15.30 -7.98
N LEU A 23 -0.58 -14.98 -9.09
CA LEU A 23 -1.71 -15.77 -9.61
C LEU A 23 -1.25 -17.07 -10.26
N TYR A 24 -0.11 -17.03 -10.96
CA TYR A 24 0.44 -18.14 -11.72
C TYR A 24 1.88 -18.42 -11.29
N PRO A 25 2.09 -19.05 -10.12
CA PRO A 25 3.43 -19.35 -9.63
C PRO A 25 4.13 -20.31 -10.59
N VAL A 26 5.25 -19.88 -11.19
CA VAL A 26 6.05 -20.74 -12.06
C VAL A 26 7.11 -21.46 -11.22
N PRO A 27 7.21 -22.81 -11.27
CA PRO A 27 8.11 -23.58 -10.40
C PRO A 27 9.61 -23.30 -10.57
N THR A 28 10.03 -22.71 -11.70
CA THR A 28 11.44 -22.70 -12.13
C THR A 28 12.16 -21.35 -12.01
N ALA A 29 11.46 -20.28 -11.62
CA ALA A 29 12.04 -18.96 -11.40
C ALA A 29 11.64 -18.45 -10.01
N HIS A 30 12.06 -19.19 -8.98
CA HIS A 30 11.87 -18.78 -7.59
C HIS A 30 12.69 -17.50 -7.32
N ASP A 31 12.03 -16.55 -6.66
CA ASP A 31 12.55 -15.30 -6.07
C ASP A 31 12.97 -14.14 -6.98
N ALA A 32 12.96 -14.22 -8.31
CA ALA A 32 13.32 -13.05 -9.14
C ALA A 32 12.11 -12.26 -9.70
N LEU A 33 10.95 -12.89 -9.83
CA LEU A 33 9.74 -12.32 -10.47
C LEU A 33 8.66 -11.92 -9.46
N GLY A 34 8.91 -12.16 -8.17
CA GLY A 34 7.98 -11.86 -7.10
C GLY A 34 8.08 -10.39 -6.63
N PRO A 35 7.12 -9.92 -5.84
CA PRO A 35 7.24 -8.66 -5.12
C PRO A 35 8.26 -8.78 -3.97
N HIS A 36 9.18 -7.81 -3.87
CA HIS A 36 10.22 -7.80 -2.82
C HIS A 36 10.24 -6.50 -2.02
N THR A 37 9.79 -5.40 -2.62
CA THR A 37 9.80 -4.07 -2.01
C THR A 37 8.41 -3.65 -1.55
N VAL A 38 8.35 -2.63 -0.70
CA VAL A 38 7.08 -1.99 -0.32
C VAL A 38 6.31 -1.55 -1.56
N ASP A 39 6.98 -0.93 -2.53
CA ASP A 39 6.33 -0.44 -3.76
C ASP A 39 5.76 -1.59 -4.62
N ASP A 40 6.44 -2.75 -4.64
CA ASP A 40 5.94 -3.94 -5.31
C ASP A 40 4.65 -4.44 -4.64
N TRP A 41 4.67 -4.57 -3.31
CA TRP A 41 3.51 -5.04 -2.55
C TRP A 41 2.35 -4.04 -2.57
N VAL A 42 2.61 -2.73 -2.58
CA VAL A 42 1.58 -1.69 -2.81
C VAL A 42 1.01 -1.81 -4.22
N SER A 43 1.85 -2.11 -5.22
CA SER A 43 1.39 -2.33 -6.60
C SER A 43 0.52 -3.58 -6.70
N VAL A 44 0.91 -4.68 -6.03
CA VAL A 44 0.10 -5.90 -5.93
C VAL A 44 -1.22 -5.64 -5.21
N LEU A 45 -1.21 -4.87 -4.12
CA LEU A 45 -2.41 -4.45 -3.40
C LEU A 45 -3.36 -3.65 -4.32
N GLU A 46 -2.82 -2.70 -5.08
CA GLU A 46 -3.60 -1.92 -6.04
C GLU A 46 -4.25 -2.80 -7.11
N GLN A 47 -3.48 -3.72 -7.70
CA GLN A 47 -3.99 -4.63 -8.72
C GLN A 47 -5.03 -5.60 -8.13
N SER A 48 -4.74 -6.23 -6.99
CA SER A 48 -5.68 -7.16 -6.36
C SER A 48 -6.99 -6.49 -5.95
N HIS A 49 -6.95 -5.24 -5.49
CA HIS A 49 -8.15 -4.44 -5.25
C HIS A 49 -8.90 -4.13 -6.55
N LYS A 50 -8.20 -3.67 -7.60
CA LYS A 50 -8.79 -3.35 -8.91
C LYS A 50 -9.49 -4.54 -9.57
N TRP A 51 -8.90 -5.74 -9.44
CA TRP A 51 -9.41 -6.97 -10.07
C TRP A 51 -10.28 -7.81 -9.12
N GLY A 52 -10.53 -7.36 -7.88
CA GLY A 52 -11.36 -8.09 -6.91
C GLY A 52 -10.78 -9.43 -6.45
N CYS A 53 -9.45 -9.55 -6.40
CA CYS A 53 -8.76 -10.77 -5.98
C CYS A 53 -8.44 -10.74 -4.49
N ASP A 54 -9.44 -11.02 -3.65
CA ASP A 54 -9.36 -10.90 -2.19
C ASP A 54 -8.25 -11.75 -1.54
N ARG A 55 -7.95 -12.93 -2.10
CA ARG A 55 -6.85 -13.78 -1.60
C ARG A 55 -5.50 -13.08 -1.71
N ILE A 56 -5.23 -12.46 -2.87
CA ILE A 56 -3.97 -11.74 -3.10
C ILE A 56 -3.96 -10.41 -2.35
N ARG A 57 -5.12 -9.75 -2.25
CA ARG A 57 -5.27 -8.54 -1.44
C ARG A 57 -4.88 -8.82 0.02
N THR A 58 -5.40 -9.89 0.60
CA THR A 58 -5.08 -10.33 1.96
C THR A 58 -3.58 -10.59 2.12
N LEU A 59 -2.99 -11.37 1.20
CA LEU A 59 -1.55 -11.63 1.19
C LEU A 59 -0.72 -10.34 1.13
N ALA A 60 -1.09 -9.40 0.26
CA ALA A 60 -0.36 -8.14 0.12
C ALA A 60 -0.42 -7.30 1.41
N VAL A 61 -1.57 -7.25 2.08
CA VAL A 61 -1.72 -6.57 3.36
C VAL A 61 -0.86 -7.21 4.43
N GLU A 62 -0.85 -8.55 4.54
CA GLU A 62 -0.01 -9.28 5.48
C GLU A 62 1.48 -8.96 5.26
N GLN A 63 1.94 -8.96 4.02
CA GLN A 63 3.33 -8.66 3.68
C GLN A 63 3.69 -7.20 4.00
N LEU A 64 2.80 -6.25 3.67
CA LEU A 64 2.99 -4.84 4.00
C LEU A 64 3.03 -4.56 5.51
N ARG A 65 2.35 -5.38 6.33
CA ARG A 65 2.44 -5.27 7.81
C ARG A 65 3.83 -5.59 8.34
N HIS A 66 4.56 -6.48 7.67
CA HIS A 66 5.90 -6.92 8.08
C HIS A 66 7.04 -6.08 7.51
N LEU A 67 6.77 -5.31 6.44
CA LEU A 67 7.77 -4.45 5.82
C LEU A 67 7.89 -3.11 6.55
N PRO A 68 9.12 -2.57 6.69
CA PRO A 68 9.31 -1.24 7.24
C PRO A 68 8.74 -0.19 6.28
N MET A 69 7.78 0.60 6.77
CA MET A 69 7.18 1.71 6.03
C MET A 69 7.19 2.97 6.88
N ASP A 70 7.43 4.10 6.24
CA ASP A 70 7.24 5.39 6.87
C ASP A 70 5.77 5.60 7.27
N SER A 71 5.56 6.27 8.40
CA SER A 71 4.23 6.39 9.01
C SER A 71 3.21 7.06 8.09
N VAL A 72 3.61 8.12 7.38
CA VAL A 72 2.70 8.89 6.52
C VAL A 72 2.30 8.10 5.26
N PRO A 73 3.22 7.52 4.47
CA PRO A 73 2.87 6.62 3.37
C PRO A 73 2.03 5.43 3.80
N LYS A 74 2.34 4.82 4.96
CA LYS A 74 1.55 3.70 5.51
C LYS A 74 0.11 4.11 5.78
N ILE A 75 -0.12 5.22 6.48
CA ILE A 75 -1.48 5.73 6.74
C ILE A 75 -2.22 5.99 5.42
N ALA A 76 -1.57 6.61 4.44
CA ALA A 76 -2.21 6.93 3.16
C ALA A 76 -2.61 5.67 2.38
N VAL A 77 -1.74 4.65 2.33
CA VAL A 77 -2.05 3.36 1.68
C VAL A 77 -3.19 2.65 2.40
N TRP A 78 -3.14 2.56 3.73
CA TRP A 78 -4.18 1.89 4.51
C TRP A 78 -5.55 2.55 4.33
N ARG A 79 -5.61 3.89 4.37
CA ARG A 79 -6.86 4.62 4.14
C ARG A 79 -7.35 4.47 2.70
N LYS A 80 -6.47 4.60 1.70
CA LYS A 80 -6.83 4.48 0.28
C LYS A 80 -7.53 3.15 -0.03
N TYR A 81 -7.09 2.06 0.60
CA TYR A 81 -7.62 0.71 0.36
C TYR A 81 -8.56 0.20 1.47
N GLY A 82 -8.98 1.06 2.40
CA GLY A 82 -9.90 0.70 3.50
C GLY A 82 -9.41 -0.49 4.33
N LEU A 83 -8.15 -0.45 4.74
CA LEU A 83 -7.52 -1.47 5.57
C LEU A 83 -7.76 -1.20 7.06
N ASP A 84 -7.42 -2.18 7.92
CA ASP A 84 -7.64 -2.12 9.37
C ASP A 84 -6.88 -0.95 10.01
N GLU A 85 -7.59 -0.06 10.70
CA GLU A 85 -7.00 1.12 11.35
C GLU A 85 -6.15 0.75 12.56
N ASP A 86 -6.34 -0.43 13.17
CA ASP A 86 -5.54 -0.87 14.31
C ASP A 86 -4.05 -1.01 13.93
N ASP A 87 -3.75 -1.32 12.67
CA ASP A 87 -2.38 -1.37 12.12
C ASP A 87 -1.68 0.00 12.09
N LEU A 88 -2.44 1.10 12.23
CA LEU A 88 -1.94 2.48 12.15
C LEU A 88 -1.65 3.09 13.51
N MET A 89 -2.04 2.44 14.61
CA MET A 89 -1.76 2.92 15.97
C MET A 89 -0.27 3.26 16.18
N PRO A 90 0.70 2.41 15.76
CA PRO A 90 2.12 2.74 15.90
C PRO A 90 2.51 3.97 15.07
N CYS A 91 1.91 4.17 13.90
CA CYS A 91 2.18 5.32 13.05
C CYS A 91 1.72 6.62 13.70
N PHE A 92 0.54 6.63 14.33
CA PHE A 92 0.04 7.80 15.05
C PHE A 92 0.89 8.14 16.27
N GLN A 93 1.35 7.12 17.01
CA GLN A 93 2.28 7.33 18.12
C GLN A 93 3.57 8.02 17.65
N VAL A 94 4.20 7.49 16.60
CA VAL A 94 5.43 8.07 16.03
C VAL A 94 5.21 9.51 15.55
N LEU A 95 4.11 9.78 14.84
CA LEU A 95 3.81 11.13 14.36
C LEU A 95 3.44 12.11 15.48
N GLY A 96 2.83 11.60 16.55
CA GLY A 96 2.47 12.34 17.76
C GLY A 96 3.70 12.77 18.58
N THR A 97 4.72 11.92 18.66
CA THR A 97 5.90 12.16 19.51
C THR A 97 7.11 12.72 18.78
N ARG A 98 7.16 12.70 17.43
CA ARG A 98 8.33 13.20 16.69
C ARG A 98 8.45 14.72 16.78
N ASP A 99 9.67 15.23 16.88
CA ASP A 99 9.94 16.68 16.96
C ASP A 99 9.49 17.44 15.72
N GLN A 100 9.71 16.87 14.53
CA GLN A 100 9.43 17.56 13.28
C GLN A 100 7.92 17.63 13.00
N PRO A 101 7.38 18.81 12.64
CA PRO A 101 5.97 18.93 12.24
C PRO A 101 5.69 18.18 10.94
N LEU A 102 4.42 18.04 10.58
CA LEU A 102 4.03 17.56 9.25
C LEU A 102 4.55 18.53 8.18
N THR A 103 5.26 17.98 7.19
CA THR A 103 5.65 18.73 5.99
C THR A 103 4.44 18.93 5.08
N LEU A 104 4.52 19.87 4.15
CA LEU A 104 3.46 20.08 3.15
C LEU A 104 3.24 18.82 2.29
N THR A 105 4.29 18.07 1.98
CA THR A 105 4.19 16.81 1.21
C THR A 105 3.43 15.75 1.99
N GLU A 106 3.75 15.58 3.27
CA GLU A 106 3.05 14.66 4.16
C GLU A 106 1.59 15.08 4.36
N GLY A 107 1.32 16.36 4.59
CA GLY A 107 -0.03 16.89 4.74
C GLY A 107 -0.90 16.68 3.49
N ARG A 108 -0.31 16.79 2.29
CA ARG A 108 -1.01 16.45 1.03
C ARG A 108 -1.31 14.97 0.93
N LEU A 109 -0.41 14.10 1.39
CA LEU A 109 -0.58 12.65 1.31
C LEU A 109 -1.62 12.13 2.32
N LEU A 110 -1.66 12.72 3.52
CA LEU A 110 -2.65 12.38 4.56
C LEU A 110 -4.05 12.92 4.27
N GLU A 111 -4.15 13.95 3.42
CA GLU A 111 -5.33 14.80 3.25
C GLU A 111 -5.64 15.63 4.51
N LEU A 112 -6.54 16.62 4.36
CA LEU A 112 -6.82 17.61 5.37
C LEU A 112 -7.28 17.00 6.70
N GLU A 113 -8.21 16.05 6.65
CA GLU A 113 -8.80 15.47 7.86
C GLU A 113 -7.76 14.75 8.72
N MET A 114 -6.92 13.90 8.13
CA MET A 114 -5.92 13.16 8.90
C MET A 114 -4.75 14.04 9.32
N ALA A 115 -4.35 15.01 8.50
CA ALA A 115 -3.34 15.98 8.90
C ALA A 115 -3.79 16.75 10.17
N LEU A 116 -5.06 17.16 10.23
CA LEU A 116 -5.63 17.80 11.42
C LEU A 116 -5.70 16.86 12.62
N ARG A 117 -6.10 15.59 12.44
CA ARG A 117 -6.11 14.60 13.53
C ARG A 117 -4.71 14.37 14.11
N VAL A 118 -3.70 14.25 13.25
CA VAL A 118 -2.30 14.11 13.68
C VAL A 118 -1.82 15.36 14.42
N SER A 119 -2.12 16.56 13.92
CA SER A 119 -1.78 17.80 14.62
C SER A 119 -2.46 17.91 15.99
N ALA A 120 -3.75 17.57 16.09
CA ALA A 120 -4.48 17.58 17.36
C ALA A 120 -3.96 16.54 18.35
N LEU A 121 -3.45 15.39 17.87
CA LEU A 121 -2.80 14.39 18.71
C LEU A 121 -1.51 14.95 19.32
N ARG A 122 -0.69 15.66 18.54
CA ARG A 122 0.58 16.25 18.99
C ARG A 122 0.41 17.29 20.09
N GLU A 123 -0.69 18.04 20.11
CA GLU A 123 -0.97 19.03 21.16
C GLU A 123 -1.32 18.40 22.52
N ARG A 124 -1.64 17.11 22.54
CA ARG A 124 -2.07 16.38 23.75
C ARG A 124 -0.95 15.52 24.35
N VAL A 125 0.17 15.40 23.66
CA VAL A 125 1.38 14.71 24.10
C VAL A 125 2.29 15.73 24.79
#